data_AF-H9FI74-F1
#
_entry.id   AF-H9FI74-F1
#
_cell.length_a   1.000
_cell.length_b   1.000
_cell.length_c   1.000
_cell.angle_alpha   90.00
_cell.angle_beta   90.00
_cell.angle_gamma   90.00
#
_symmetry.space_group_name_H-M   'P 1'
#
loop_
_entity.id
_entity.type
_entity.pdbx_description
1 polymer ?
#
loop_
_entity_poly.entity_id
_entity_poly.type
_entity_poly.pdbx_seq_one_letter_code
_entity_poly.pdbx_strand_id
1 'polypeptide(L)'
;QVHIDDVSSDDNGQDLSTYSFATDGFHAAASSANLCLPTGVRGGVDWMRKLAFRYRRVKELYNTYKNNVGGLLGPAKRDAWLQLRAEIEGLTDSWLTNALKSLSIISNRSNCVNVLVT
;
A
#
# COMPACT_ATOMS: atom_id res chain seq x y z
N GLN A 1 -11.50 -1.33 -0.67
CA GLN A 1 -11.31 0.07 -1.09
C GLN A 1 -10.82 0.07 -2.51
N VAL A 2 -11.29 1.03 -3.30
CA VAL A 2 -10.93 1.20 -4.72
C VAL A 2 -9.74 2.15 -4.83
N HIS A 3 -9.64 3.16 -3.94
CA HIS A 3 -8.55 4.11 -3.86
C HIS A 3 -7.93 4.16 -2.45
N ILE A 4 -6.65 4.57 -2.35
CA ILE A 4 -5.91 4.62 -1.07
C ILE A 4 -6.54 5.59 -0.06
N ASP A 5 -7.24 6.62 -0.53
CA ASP A 5 -7.81 7.69 0.29
C ASP A 5 -9.32 7.51 0.59
N ASP A 6 -9.95 6.39 0.19
CA ASP A 6 -11.40 6.17 0.34
C ASP A 6 -11.91 6.21 1.80
N VAL A 7 -11.04 5.95 2.77
CA VAL A 7 -11.36 5.92 4.21
C VAL A 7 -10.69 7.04 4.99
N SER A 8 -10.11 8.02 4.29
CA SER A 8 -9.36 9.10 4.94
C SER A 8 -10.20 9.99 5.87
N SER A 9 -11.52 10.06 5.65
CA SER A 9 -12.45 10.83 6.49
C SER A 9 -12.59 10.30 7.92
N ASP A 10 -12.32 9.00 8.14
CA ASP A 10 -12.40 8.37 9.46
C ASP A 10 -11.08 8.50 10.25
N ASP A 11 -10.03 9.04 9.60
CA ASP A 11 -8.73 9.30 10.19
C ASP A 11 -8.72 10.63 10.96
N ASN A 12 -8.07 10.65 12.13
CA ASN A 12 -7.92 11.85 12.95
C ASN A 12 -6.55 12.54 12.80
N GLY A 13 -5.68 12.05 11.91
CA GLY A 13 -4.36 12.63 11.64
C GLY A 13 -3.32 12.41 12.74
N GLN A 14 -3.56 11.52 13.71
CA GLN A 14 -2.57 11.21 14.74
C GLN A 14 -1.29 10.63 14.13
N ASP A 15 -0.15 10.87 14.78
CA ASP A 15 1.11 10.22 14.41
C ASP A 15 1.00 8.69 14.61
N LEU A 16 1.47 7.95 13.60
CA LEU A 16 1.43 6.48 13.59
C LEU A 16 2.81 5.86 13.85
N SER A 17 3.85 6.67 14.10
CA SER A 17 5.22 6.18 14.33
C SER A 17 5.33 5.22 15.52
N THR A 18 4.52 5.44 16.57
CA THR A 18 4.47 4.64 17.80
C THR A 18 3.20 3.79 17.90
N TYR A 19 2.32 3.84 16.89
CA TYR A 19 1.06 3.10 16.89
C TYR A 19 1.29 1.60 16.65
N SER A 20 0.85 0.78 17.60
CA SER A 20 0.99 -0.68 17.52
C SER A 20 -0.18 -1.33 16.75
N PHE A 21 -0.03 -1.48 15.44
CA PHE A 21 -1.01 -2.16 14.58
C PHE A 21 -1.21 -3.64 14.93
N ALA A 22 -0.23 -4.28 15.58
CA ALA A 22 -0.30 -5.69 15.95
C ALA A 22 -1.24 -5.95 17.14
N THR A 23 -1.44 -4.95 18.00
CA THR A 23 -2.16 -5.09 19.27
C THR A 23 -3.39 -4.19 19.37
N ASP A 24 -3.79 -3.51 18.29
CA ASP A 24 -4.93 -2.59 18.29
C ASP A 24 -6.30 -3.28 18.20
N GLY A 25 -6.33 -4.62 18.22
CA GLY A 25 -7.55 -5.41 18.18
C GLY A 25 -8.31 -5.31 16.85
N PHE A 26 -7.67 -4.80 15.79
CA PHE A 26 -8.28 -4.81 14.46
C PHE A 26 -8.28 -6.23 13.90
N HIS A 27 -9.47 -6.77 13.66
CA HIS A 27 -9.64 -8.06 13.01
C HIS A 27 -10.27 -7.89 11.62
N ALA A 28 -9.73 -8.63 10.65
CA ALA A 28 -10.38 -8.80 9.36
C ALA A 28 -11.77 -9.44 9.60
N ALA A 29 -12.76 -9.04 8.82
CA ALA A 29 -14.12 -9.54 8.99
C ALA A 29 -14.15 -11.07 8.88
N ALA A 30 -14.50 -11.77 9.95
CA ALA A 30 -14.93 -13.15 9.87
C ALA A 30 -16.30 -13.17 9.18
N SER A 31 -16.50 -14.08 8.23
CA SER A 31 -17.78 -14.31 7.56
C SER A 31 -18.75 -15.07 8.46
N SER A 32 -19.03 -14.59 9.66
CA SER A 32 -19.98 -15.23 10.57
C SER A 32 -21.02 -14.22 11.06
N ALA A 33 -22.24 -14.42 10.55
CA ALA A 33 -23.45 -13.84 11.06
C ALA A 33 -23.70 -14.39 12.47
N ASN A 34 -23.43 -13.61 13.51
CA ASN A 34 -24.10 -13.78 14.80
C ASN A 34 -24.22 -12.45 15.53
N LEU A 35 -25.47 -12.14 15.86
CA LEU A 35 -26.00 -10.88 16.36
C LEU A 35 -25.86 -10.83 17.89
N CYS A 36 -24.70 -10.39 18.38
CA CYS A 36 -24.57 -9.75 19.68
C CYS A 36 -23.42 -8.75 19.59
N LEU A 37 -23.62 -7.49 20.03
CA LEU A 37 -22.64 -6.41 19.86
C LEU A 37 -21.75 -6.26 21.11
N PRO A 38 -20.52 -6.81 21.13
CA PRO A 38 -19.43 -6.25 21.89
C PRO A 38 -18.80 -5.07 21.12
N THR A 39 -18.29 -4.08 21.83
CA THR A 39 -17.42 -3.02 21.27
C THR A 39 -16.32 -3.64 20.39
N GLY A 40 -16.25 -3.26 19.10
CA GLY A 40 -15.27 -3.79 18.14
C GLY A 40 -15.83 -4.40 16.85
N VAL A 41 -17.14 -4.32 16.59
CA VAL A 41 -17.76 -4.89 15.37
C VAL A 41 -17.41 -4.07 14.11
N ARG A 42 -17.22 -4.80 13.00
CA ARG A 42 -17.06 -4.30 11.62
C ARG A 42 -18.00 -3.13 11.30
N GLY A 43 -17.43 -2.06 10.74
CA GLY A 43 -18.19 -0.88 10.31
C GLY A 43 -18.56 0.11 11.42
N GLY A 44 -18.19 -0.17 12.68
CA GLY A 44 -18.21 0.83 13.74
C GLY A 44 -17.14 1.91 13.51
N VAL A 45 -17.35 3.08 14.12
CA VAL A 45 -16.46 4.25 13.99
C VAL A 45 -15.00 3.91 14.37
N ASP A 46 -14.78 3.15 15.44
CA ASP A 46 -13.43 2.71 15.85
C ASP A 46 -12.79 1.78 14.81
N TRP A 47 -13.58 0.86 14.24
CA TRP A 47 -13.10 -0.05 13.20
C TRP A 47 -12.70 0.70 11.93
N MET A 48 -13.54 1.65 11.48
CA MET A 48 -13.26 2.49 10.31
C MET A 48 -12.01 3.35 10.52
N ARG A 49 -11.83 3.92 11.70
CA ARG A 49 -10.61 4.67 12.07
C ARG A 49 -9.36 3.81 12.00
N LYS A 50 -9.40 2.58 12.56
CA LYS A 50 -8.28 1.63 12.49
C LYS A 50 -7.99 1.17 11.06
N LEU A 51 -8.99 1.09 10.20
CA LEU A 51 -8.82 0.85 8.77
C LEU A 51 -8.12 2.05 8.11
N ALA A 52 -8.58 3.27 8.39
CA ALA A 52 -7.99 4.50 7.87
C ALA A 52 -6.50 4.63 8.23
N PHE A 53 -6.13 4.36 9.49
CA PHE A 53 -4.72 4.34 9.92
C PHE A 53 -3.86 3.38 9.10
N ARG A 54 -4.38 2.19 8.75
CA ARG A 54 -3.66 1.21 7.93
C ARG A 54 -3.44 1.73 6.51
N TYR A 55 -4.47 2.31 5.89
CA TYR A 55 -4.36 2.91 4.55
C TYR A 55 -3.38 4.09 4.54
N ARG A 56 -3.45 4.99 5.54
CA ARG A 56 -2.47 6.07 5.68
C ARG A 56 -1.06 5.55 5.89
N ARG A 57 -0.88 4.52 6.72
CA ARG A 57 0.44 3.89 6.93
C ARG A 57 0.98 3.26 5.64
N VAL A 58 0.14 2.64 4.82
CA VAL A 58 0.53 2.14 3.49
C VAL A 58 0.95 3.29 2.58
N LYS A 59 0.22 4.41 2.56
CA LYS A 59 0.56 5.61 1.78
C LYS A 59 1.90 6.22 2.22
N GLU A 60 2.16 6.28 3.52
CA GLU A 60 3.44 6.72 4.09
C GLU A 60 4.58 5.80 3.64
N LEU A 61 4.46 4.49 3.85
CA LEU A 61 5.46 3.51 3.46
C LEU A 61 5.76 3.56 1.96
N TYR A 62 4.72 3.65 1.12
CA TYR A 62 4.88 3.81 -0.32
C TYR A 62 5.66 5.08 -0.65
N ASN A 63 5.30 6.23 -0.10
CA ASN A 63 5.99 7.48 -0.40
C ASN A 63 7.45 7.49 0.10
N THR A 64 7.73 6.88 1.24
CA THR A 64 9.08 6.75 1.79
C THR A 64 9.94 5.81 0.95
N TYR A 65 9.39 4.68 0.47
CA TYR A 65 10.18 3.60 -0.14
C TYR A 65 9.97 3.40 -1.65
N LYS A 66 9.11 4.17 -2.35
CA LYS A 66 8.87 4.02 -3.80
C LYS A 66 10.15 4.08 -4.65
N ASN A 67 11.15 4.83 -4.19
CA ASN A 67 12.47 4.95 -4.85
C ASN A 67 13.56 4.09 -4.16
N ASN A 68 13.22 3.38 -3.08
CA ASN A 68 14.15 2.55 -2.30
C ASN A 68 13.48 1.28 -1.77
N VAL A 69 12.87 0.49 -2.66
CA VAL A 69 12.19 -0.76 -2.29
C VAL A 69 13.14 -1.73 -1.58
N GLY A 70 14.42 -1.75 -1.96
CA GLY A 70 15.43 -2.58 -1.28
C GLY A 70 15.62 -2.23 0.20
N GLY A 71 15.45 -0.96 0.60
CA GLY A 71 15.48 -0.55 2.00
C GLY A 71 14.27 -1.06 2.80
N LEU A 72 13.10 -1.20 2.16
CA LEU A 72 11.91 -1.76 2.78
C LEU A 72 12.01 -3.28 2.96
N LEU A 73 12.56 -3.97 1.97
CA LEU A 73 12.68 -5.44 1.97
C LEU A 73 13.78 -5.94 2.93
N GLY A 74 14.80 -5.12 3.18
CA GLY A 74 16.00 -5.49 3.92
C GLY A 74 17.03 -6.24 3.07
N PRO A 75 18.28 -6.38 3.56
CA PRO A 75 19.42 -6.81 2.73
C PRO A 75 19.25 -8.17 2.06
N ALA A 76 18.87 -9.20 2.83
CA ALA A 76 18.75 -10.56 2.30
C ALA A 76 17.68 -10.69 1.20
N LYS A 77 16.53 -10.04 1.38
CA LYS A 77 15.44 -10.05 0.39
C LYS A 77 15.72 -9.13 -0.80
N ARG A 78 16.49 -8.06 -0.59
CA ARG A 78 16.89 -7.13 -1.65
C ARG A 78 17.69 -7.84 -2.73
N ASP A 79 18.68 -8.64 -2.35
CA ASP A 79 19.56 -9.31 -3.33
C ASP A 79 18.79 -10.32 -4.18
N ALA A 80 17.95 -11.15 -3.53
CA ALA A 80 17.06 -12.08 -4.22
C ALA A 80 16.06 -11.35 -5.15
N TRP A 81 15.53 -10.20 -4.72
CA TRP A 81 14.63 -9.37 -5.53
C TRP A 81 15.32 -8.79 -6.77
N LEU A 82 16.57 -8.31 -6.63
CA LEU A 82 17.34 -7.78 -7.75
C LEU A 82 17.68 -8.86 -8.78
N GLN A 83 18.06 -10.06 -8.30
CA GLN A 83 18.29 -11.20 -9.18
C GLN A 83 17.02 -11.57 -9.96
N LEU A 84 15.89 -11.75 -9.25
CA LEU A 84 14.61 -12.08 -9.88
C LEU A 84 14.19 -11.02 -10.92
N ARG A 85 14.41 -9.74 -10.63
CA ARG A 85 14.15 -8.66 -11.60
C ARG A 85 15.00 -8.78 -12.86
N ALA A 86 16.29 -9.10 -12.73
CA ALA A 86 17.17 -9.28 -13.88
C ALA A 86 16.74 -10.48 -14.74
N GLU A 87 16.36 -11.59 -14.11
CA GLU A 87 15.82 -12.77 -14.79
C GLU A 87 14.53 -12.44 -15.55
N ILE A 88 13.59 -11.72 -14.92
CA ILE A 88 12.33 -11.30 -15.57
C ILE A 88 12.59 -10.37 -16.77
N GLU A 89 13.50 -9.39 -16.67
CA GLU A 89 13.84 -8.53 -17.81
C GLU A 89 14.42 -9.34 -18.98
N GLY A 90 15.26 -10.33 -18.69
CA GLY A 90 15.82 -11.23 -19.70
C GLY A 90 14.75 -12.12 -20.34
N LEU A 91 13.84 -12.69 -19.56
CA LEU A 91 12.75 -13.55 -20.04
C LEU A 91 11.67 -12.79 -20.83
N THR A 92 11.53 -11.50 -20.59
CA THR A 92 10.48 -10.66 -21.19
C THR A 92 11.00 -9.71 -22.26
N ASP A 93 12.23 -9.94 -22.76
CA ASP A 93 12.88 -9.11 -23.77
C ASP A 93 12.82 -7.61 -23.43
N SER A 94 13.13 -7.26 -22.17
CA SER A 94 13.11 -5.89 -21.65
C SER A 94 11.74 -5.19 -21.70
N TRP A 95 10.64 -5.94 -21.60
CA TRP A 95 9.27 -5.39 -21.60
C TRP A 95 9.08 -4.25 -20.59
N LEU A 96 9.46 -4.48 -19.33
CA LEU A 96 9.29 -3.49 -18.27
C LEU A 96 10.18 -2.26 -18.51
N THR A 97 11.42 -2.44 -18.95
CA THR A 97 12.29 -1.32 -19.37
C THR A 97 11.63 -0.46 -20.45
N ASN A 98 11.00 -1.07 -21.46
CA ASN A 98 10.32 -0.33 -22.51
C ASN A 98 9.05 0.37 -22.02
N ALA A 99 8.25 -0.28 -21.16
CA ALA A 99 7.09 0.35 -20.53
C ALA A 99 7.49 1.57 -19.67
N LEU A 100 8.58 1.46 -18.89
CA LEU A 100 9.10 2.56 -18.07
C LEU A 100 9.56 3.76 -18.89
N LYS A 101 10.14 3.55 -20.08
CA LYS A 101 10.48 4.64 -21.00
C LYS A 101 9.23 5.44 -21.38
N SER A 102 8.15 4.76 -21.77
CA SER A 102 6.88 5.40 -22.12
C SER A 102 6.27 6.15 -20.93
N LEU A 103 6.23 5.53 -19.75
CA LEU A 103 5.72 6.15 -18.53
C LEU A 103 6.53 7.40 -18.14
N SER A 104 7.85 7.35 -18.28
CA SER A 104 8.76 8.48 -18.01
C SER A 104 8.52 9.65 -18.98
N ILE A 105 8.36 9.36 -20.27
CA ILE A 105 8.02 10.37 -21.29
C ILE A 105 6.70 11.07 -20.92
N ILE A 106 5.67 10.32 -20.53
CA ILE A 106 4.39 10.88 -20.11
C ILE A 106 4.56 11.76 -18.86
N SER A 107 5.32 11.29 -17.86
CA SER A 107 5.53 12.01 -16.60
C SER A 107 6.27 13.34 -16.75
N ASN A 108 7.07 13.50 -17.81
CA ASN A 108 7.81 14.74 -18.08
C ASN A 108 6.99 15.80 -18.84
N ARG A 109 5.77 15.45 -19.30
CA ARG A 109 4.88 16.39 -20.00
C ARG A 109 3.96 17.09 -19.00
N SER A 110 3.92 18.41 -19.03
CA SER A 110 3.13 19.22 -18.09
C SER A 110 1.62 19.01 -18.19
N ASN A 111 1.12 18.51 -19.32
CA ASN A 111 -0.30 18.30 -19.60
C ASN A 111 -0.70 16.82 -19.66
N CYS A 112 0.12 15.91 -19.13
CA CYS A 112 -0.18 14.49 -19.10
C CYS A 112 0.03 13.93 -17.69
N VAL A 113 -0.71 12.88 -17.36
CA VAL A 113 -0.64 12.19 -16.07
C VAL A 113 -0.74 10.69 -16.27
N ASN A 114 0.04 9.92 -15.52
CA ASN A 114 -0.08 8.48 -15.47
C ASN A 114 -1.09 8.09 -14.38
N VAL A 115 -2.11 7.32 -14.74
CA VAL A 115 -3.10 6.74 -13.82
C VAL A 115 -3.14 5.24 -14.05
N LEU A 116 -3.13 4.46 -12.97
CA LEU A 116 -3.24 3.00 -13.03
C LEU A 116 -4.65 2.57 -12.60
N VAL A 117 -5.27 1.73 -13.43
CA VAL A 117 -6.50 0.98 -13.11
C VAL A 117 -6.15 -0.49 -13.29
N THR A 118 -6.32 -1.30 -12.24
CA THR A 118 -5.89 -2.71 -12.18
C THR A 118 -6.92 -3.58 -11.49
#